data_AF-A0A151F517-F1
#
_entry.id   AF-A0A151F517-F1
#
_cell.length_a   1.000
_cell.length_b   1.000
_cell.length_c   1.000
_cell.angle_alpha   90.00
_cell.angle_beta   90.00
_cell.angle_gamma   90.00
#
_symmetry.space_group_name_H-M   'P 1'
#
loop_
_entity.id
_entity.type
_entity.pdbx_description
1 polymer ?
#
loop_
_entity_poly.entity_id
_entity_poly.type
_entity_poly.pdbx_seq_one_letter_code
_entity_poly.pdbx_strand_id
1 'polypeptide(L)'
;MRSNGKVGGVFVILFLSVNLSTVNKEFPVTINPEDQRWPAIFKDTVVYIHKIGTAEIIYTYNLSTAQKSGIHTGPVNNSRPAIYGDIVVWRSSCCYIYRYDLSQQRRIEIDVDSYPLSHPAIYGDIVVWEDLTTDIHCYSLSKLQEIPLMTTQSTKDGPPAIYKDIVVWRDYRNGNWDIYGCNISEILKIEPPSTPQSPLSQIYGALKRVTFTPSEVLYIFLGAIAIVIILILRWREGKNEVFPMRR
;
A
#
# COMPACT_ATOMS: atom_id res chain seq x y z
N MET A 1 -57.77 -6.25 -16.20
CA MET A 1 -57.17 -5.15 -15.39
C MET A 1 -56.35 -5.83 -14.30
N ARG A 2 -55.03 -5.72 -14.16
CA ARG A 2 -54.00 -4.77 -14.59
C ARG A 2 -52.71 -5.56 -14.87
N SER A 3 -51.99 -5.24 -15.94
CA SER A 3 -50.60 -5.65 -16.11
C SER A 3 -49.70 -4.68 -15.34
N ASN A 4 -48.80 -5.22 -14.51
CA ASN A 4 -47.75 -4.42 -13.88
C ASN A 4 -46.55 -4.41 -14.81
N GLY A 5 -46.46 -3.37 -15.64
CA GLY A 5 -45.26 -3.07 -16.42
C GLY A 5 -44.13 -2.68 -15.48
N LYS A 6 -43.08 -3.50 -15.39
CA LYS A 6 -41.79 -3.08 -14.86
C LYS A 6 -41.19 -2.11 -15.87
N VAL A 7 -41.20 -0.83 -15.54
CA VAL A 7 -40.45 0.20 -16.27
C VAL A 7 -38.98 -0.06 -15.97
N GLY A 8 -38.28 -0.67 -16.93
CA GLY A 8 -36.83 -0.76 -16.92
C GLY A 8 -36.26 0.65 -17.06
N GLY A 9 -35.76 1.21 -15.96
CA GLY A 9 -34.99 2.44 -15.99
C GLY A 9 -33.75 2.21 -16.85
N VAL A 10 -33.72 2.82 -18.03
CA VAL A 10 -32.52 2.92 -18.84
C VAL A 10 -31.56 3.83 -18.07
N PHE A 11 -30.54 3.25 -17.43
CA PHE A 11 -29.44 4.03 -16.87
C PHE A 11 -28.59 4.52 -18.05
N VAL A 12 -28.88 5.74 -18.51
CA VAL A 12 -27.98 6.47 -19.38
C VAL A 12 -26.78 6.89 -18.54
N ILE A 13 -25.67 6.16 -18.66
CA ILE A 13 -24.38 6.63 -18.13
C ILE A 13 -23.91 7.73 -19.08
N LEU A 14 -24.37 8.96 -18.83
CA LEU A 14 -23.79 10.15 -19.44
C LEU A 14 -22.39 10.33 -18.86
N PHE A 15 -21.36 10.11 -19.68
CA PHE A 15 -20.01 10.58 -19.39
C PHE A 15 -20.02 12.11 -19.47
N LEU A 16 -20.37 12.76 -18.35
CA LEU A 16 -20.19 14.20 -18.20
C LEU A 16 -18.67 14.46 -18.19
N SER A 17 -18.16 15.10 -19.24
CA SER A 17 -16.85 15.73 -19.19
C SER A 17 -16.91 16.89 -18.20
N VAL A 18 -15.92 16.97 -17.32
CA VAL A 18 -15.83 18.05 -16.34
C VAL A 18 -15.45 19.34 -17.06
N ASN A 19 -16.30 20.37 -16.99
CA ASN A 19 -15.96 21.68 -17.52
C ASN A 19 -15.18 22.51 -16.47
N LEU A 20 -13.85 22.39 -16.51
CA LEU A 20 -12.92 23.09 -15.62
C LEU A 20 -12.87 24.63 -15.84
N SER A 21 -13.49 25.16 -16.89
CA SER A 21 -13.52 26.61 -17.16
C SER A 21 -14.57 27.37 -16.35
N THR A 22 -15.48 26.67 -15.69
CA THR A 22 -16.49 27.30 -14.83
C THR A 22 -15.87 27.66 -13.48
N VAL A 23 -15.65 28.96 -13.27
CA VAL A 23 -15.11 29.49 -12.01
C VAL A 23 -16.22 29.51 -10.96
N ASN A 24 -15.89 29.06 -9.74
CA ASN A 24 -16.79 29.08 -8.59
C ASN A 24 -18.13 28.33 -8.78
N LYS A 25 -18.10 27.25 -9.58
CA LYS A 25 -19.22 26.32 -9.74
C LYS A 25 -18.75 24.91 -9.43
N GLU A 26 -19.46 24.23 -8.54
CA GLU A 26 -19.17 22.82 -8.24
C GLU A 26 -19.53 21.91 -9.42
N PHE A 27 -18.84 20.77 -9.50
CA PHE A 27 -19.11 19.74 -10.48
C PHE A 27 -18.84 18.34 -9.87
N PRO A 28 -19.58 17.31 -10.30
CA PRO A 28 -19.28 15.95 -9.89
C PRO A 28 -18.03 15.44 -10.62
N VAL A 29 -17.05 14.90 -9.87
CA VAL A 29 -15.94 14.12 -10.46
C VAL A 29 -16.42 12.71 -10.85
N THR A 30 -17.28 12.11 -10.02
CA THR A 30 -17.88 10.81 -10.29
C THR A 30 -19.23 10.69 -9.57
N ILE A 31 -20.19 10.03 -10.21
CA ILE A 31 -21.51 9.76 -9.66
C ILE A 31 -21.78 8.25 -9.78
N ASN A 32 -21.49 7.51 -8.71
CA ASN A 32 -21.85 6.09 -8.60
C ASN A 32 -22.76 5.90 -7.39
N PRO A 33 -23.63 4.86 -7.39
CA PRO A 33 -24.53 4.60 -6.28
C PRO A 33 -23.81 4.15 -4.99
N GLU A 34 -22.59 3.62 -5.12
CA GLU A 34 -21.77 3.21 -3.97
C GLU A 34 -21.03 4.39 -3.32
N ASP A 35 -20.39 4.17 -2.17
CA ASP A 35 -19.59 5.19 -1.51
C ASP A 35 -18.29 5.52 -2.28
N GLN A 36 -17.98 6.81 -2.43
CA GLN A 36 -16.67 7.31 -2.82
C GLN A 36 -16.07 8.13 -1.69
N ARG A 37 -14.83 7.83 -1.31
CA ARG A 37 -14.22 8.33 -0.08
C ARG A 37 -12.79 8.80 -0.33
N TRP A 38 -12.37 9.73 0.52
CA TRP A 38 -10.97 10.17 0.66
C TRP A 38 -10.30 10.57 -0.67
N PRO A 39 -10.83 11.59 -1.37
CA PRO A 39 -10.20 12.07 -2.58
C PRO A 39 -8.86 12.76 -2.29
N ALA A 40 -7.91 12.58 -3.19
CA ALA A 40 -6.71 13.41 -3.32
C ALA A 40 -6.53 13.79 -4.80
N ILE A 41 -5.81 14.87 -5.07
CA ILE A 41 -5.65 15.40 -6.43
C ILE A 41 -4.23 15.88 -6.66
N PHE A 42 -3.69 15.59 -7.85
CA PHE A 42 -2.48 16.21 -8.36
C PHE A 42 -2.72 16.62 -9.81
N LYS A 43 -2.64 17.93 -10.09
CA LYS A 43 -3.04 18.52 -11.37
C LYS A 43 -4.43 18.02 -11.79
N ASP A 44 -4.53 17.30 -12.90
CA ASP A 44 -5.79 16.82 -13.45
C ASP A 44 -6.17 15.43 -12.94
N THR A 45 -5.31 14.76 -12.17
CA THR A 45 -5.53 13.39 -11.71
C THR A 45 -6.11 13.40 -10.30
N VAL A 46 -7.37 12.98 -10.18
CA VAL A 46 -8.03 12.70 -8.91
C VAL A 46 -7.86 11.22 -8.58
N VAL A 47 -7.44 10.92 -7.36
CA VAL A 47 -7.46 9.58 -6.79
C VAL A 47 -8.47 9.51 -5.66
N TYR A 48 -9.19 8.40 -5.55
CA TYR A 48 -10.20 8.23 -4.51
C TYR A 48 -10.45 6.75 -4.26
N ILE A 49 -11.05 6.43 -3.12
CA ILE A 49 -11.51 5.09 -2.81
C ILE A 49 -12.96 4.93 -3.26
N HIS A 50 -13.25 3.82 -3.92
CA HIS A 50 -14.58 3.35 -4.27
C HIS A 50 -14.86 2.06 -3.52
N LYS A 51 -15.93 2.07 -2.72
CA LYS A 51 -16.35 0.91 -1.93
C LYS A 51 -17.22 -0.01 -2.78
N ILE A 52 -16.92 -1.30 -2.80
CA ILE A 52 -17.72 -2.33 -3.47
C ILE A 52 -17.99 -3.45 -2.46
N GLY A 53 -19.19 -3.45 -1.87
CA GLY A 53 -19.50 -4.33 -0.74
C GLY A 53 -18.59 -4.05 0.45
N THR A 54 -17.72 -5.01 0.80
CA THR A 54 -16.68 -4.84 1.84
C THR A 54 -15.33 -4.42 1.29
N ALA A 55 -15.11 -4.46 -0.02
CA ALA A 55 -13.83 -4.12 -0.63
C ALA A 55 -13.70 -2.61 -0.85
N GLU A 56 -12.49 -2.07 -0.65
CA GLU A 56 -12.16 -0.66 -0.94
C GLU A 56 -11.10 -0.62 -2.03
N ILE A 57 -11.48 -0.16 -3.22
CA ILE A 57 -10.62 -0.13 -4.40
C ILE A 57 -10.21 1.32 -4.68
N ILE A 58 -8.93 1.55 -4.99
CA ILE A 58 -8.45 2.87 -5.37
C ILE A 58 -8.71 3.08 -6.86
N TYR A 59 -9.32 4.21 -7.19
CA TYR A 59 -9.55 4.65 -8.57
C TYR A 59 -8.79 5.93 -8.84
N THR A 60 -8.45 6.09 -10.12
CA THR A 60 -7.95 7.34 -10.69
C THR A 60 -8.98 7.87 -11.68
N TYR A 61 -9.10 9.19 -11.74
CA TYR A 61 -9.92 9.92 -12.70
C TYR A 61 -9.14 11.12 -13.22
N ASN A 62 -8.97 11.21 -14.53
CA ASN A 62 -8.34 12.36 -15.16
C ASN A 62 -9.41 13.37 -15.57
N LEU A 63 -9.36 14.57 -14.99
CA LEU A 63 -10.34 15.65 -15.19
C LEU A 63 -10.32 16.20 -16.62
N SER A 64 -9.16 16.21 -17.28
CA SER A 64 -8.99 16.75 -18.63
C SER A 64 -9.45 15.79 -19.72
N THR A 65 -9.31 14.47 -19.50
CA THR A 65 -9.66 13.45 -20.50
C THR A 65 -10.93 12.68 -20.16
N ALA A 66 -11.51 12.91 -18.97
CA ALA A 66 -12.61 12.14 -18.40
C ALA A 66 -12.34 10.62 -18.31
N GLN A 67 -11.06 10.21 -18.35
CA GLN A 67 -10.67 8.80 -18.27
C GLN A 67 -10.64 8.33 -16.81
N LYS A 68 -11.27 7.18 -16.56
CA LYS A 68 -11.29 6.49 -15.27
C LYS A 68 -10.50 5.19 -15.37
N SER A 69 -9.62 4.93 -14.42
CA SER A 69 -8.90 3.66 -14.32
C SER A 69 -8.87 3.18 -12.88
N GLY A 70 -9.18 1.90 -12.67
CA GLY A 70 -9.07 1.25 -11.37
C GLY A 70 -7.64 0.81 -11.13
N ILE A 71 -7.08 1.17 -9.98
CA ILE A 71 -5.84 0.55 -9.50
C ILE A 71 -6.26 -0.76 -8.85
N HIS A 72 -5.93 -1.90 -9.48
CA HIS A 72 -6.21 -3.22 -8.92
C HIS A 72 -5.33 -3.46 -7.68
N THR A 73 -5.80 -2.99 -6.52
CA THR A 73 -5.10 -3.08 -5.24
C THR A 73 -5.19 -4.46 -4.58
N GLY A 74 -6.01 -5.38 -5.12
CA GLY A 74 -6.35 -6.64 -4.45
C GLY A 74 -7.45 -6.45 -3.40
N PRO A 75 -7.90 -7.51 -2.70
CA PRO A 75 -9.10 -7.52 -1.86
C PRO A 75 -8.95 -6.80 -0.50
N VAL A 76 -8.14 -5.76 -0.41
CA VAL A 76 -7.74 -5.15 0.87
C VAL A 76 -8.46 -3.83 1.12
N ASN A 77 -8.87 -3.62 2.37
CA ASN A 77 -9.38 -2.34 2.87
C ASN A 77 -8.24 -1.32 2.82
N ASN A 78 -8.18 -0.58 1.71
CA ASN A 78 -7.15 0.41 1.49
C ASN A 78 -7.54 1.69 2.19
N SER A 79 -6.56 2.33 2.78
CA SER A 79 -6.73 3.57 3.51
C SER A 79 -6.50 4.78 2.59
N ARG A 80 -6.76 6.00 3.09
CA ARG A 80 -6.68 7.28 2.36
C ARG A 80 -5.48 7.36 1.40
N PRO A 81 -5.70 7.37 0.07
CA PRO A 81 -4.61 7.48 -0.89
C PRO A 81 -4.07 8.92 -0.96
N ALA A 82 -2.81 9.04 -1.34
CA ALA A 82 -2.17 10.31 -1.70
C ALA A 82 -1.52 10.20 -3.08
N ILE A 83 -1.39 11.32 -3.80
CA ILE A 83 -0.84 11.37 -5.15
C ILE A 83 0.13 12.54 -5.33
N TYR A 84 1.26 12.27 -6.00
CA TYR A 84 2.14 13.30 -6.53
C TYR A 84 2.72 12.82 -7.87
N GLY A 85 2.62 13.64 -8.91
CA GLY A 85 3.00 13.20 -10.26
C GLY A 85 2.17 12.00 -10.68
N ASP A 86 2.87 10.97 -11.16
CA ASP A 86 2.28 9.68 -11.56
C ASP A 86 2.31 8.64 -10.44
N ILE A 87 2.69 9.03 -9.21
CA ILE A 87 2.83 8.10 -8.09
C ILE A 87 1.64 8.24 -7.14
N VAL A 88 0.93 7.13 -6.94
CA VAL A 88 -0.14 6.99 -5.95
C VAL A 88 0.39 6.14 -4.80
N VAL A 89 0.26 6.61 -3.57
CA VAL A 89 0.63 5.87 -2.36
C VAL A 89 -0.57 5.65 -1.45
N TRP A 90 -0.60 4.50 -0.77
CA TRP A 90 -1.63 4.19 0.20
C TRP A 90 -1.12 3.19 1.22
N ARG A 91 -1.75 3.16 2.39
CA ARG A 91 -1.57 2.08 3.37
C ARG A 91 -2.64 1.01 3.16
N SER A 92 -2.23 -0.25 3.14
CA SER A 92 -3.14 -1.41 3.13
C SER A 92 -3.59 -1.79 4.54
N SER A 93 -4.66 -2.59 4.63
CA SER A 93 -5.15 -3.16 5.90
C SER A 93 -4.15 -4.06 6.62
N CYS A 94 -3.13 -4.57 5.93
CA CYS A 94 -2.09 -5.41 6.50
C CYS A 94 -0.90 -4.62 7.06
N CYS A 95 -1.04 -3.30 7.22
CA CYS A 95 0.03 -2.41 7.69
C CYS A 95 1.25 -2.43 6.75
N TYR A 96 1.02 -2.24 5.45
CA TYR A 96 2.08 -1.98 4.46
C TYR A 96 1.77 -0.71 3.69
N ILE A 97 2.82 0.04 3.31
CA ILE A 97 2.71 1.12 2.33
C ILE A 97 2.94 0.56 0.93
N TYR A 98 2.03 0.85 0.02
CA TYR A 98 2.19 0.56 -1.39
C TYR A 98 2.35 1.83 -2.19
N ARG A 99 3.06 1.71 -3.31
CA ARG A 99 3.05 2.69 -4.38
C ARG A 99 2.56 2.08 -5.69
N TYR A 100 1.90 2.88 -6.50
CA TYR A 100 1.52 2.55 -7.86
C TYR A 100 2.02 3.65 -8.78
N ASP A 101 2.77 3.26 -9.79
CA ASP A 101 3.22 4.14 -10.87
C ASP A 101 2.18 4.09 -11.99
N LEU A 102 1.47 5.20 -12.21
CA LEU A 102 0.44 5.35 -13.23
C LEU A 102 1.03 5.30 -14.65
N SER A 103 2.26 5.78 -14.84
CA SER A 103 2.94 5.79 -16.14
C SER A 103 3.37 4.38 -16.57
N GLN A 104 3.83 3.56 -15.61
CA GLN A 104 4.28 2.19 -15.84
C GLN A 104 3.17 1.15 -15.60
N GLN A 105 2.01 1.59 -15.09
CA GLN A 105 0.90 0.75 -14.66
C GLN A 105 1.31 -0.38 -13.71
N ARG A 106 2.27 -0.11 -12.82
CA ARG A 106 2.89 -1.13 -11.96
C ARG A 106 2.81 -0.77 -10.49
N ARG A 107 2.39 -1.75 -9.68
CA ARG A 107 2.42 -1.70 -8.22
C ARG A 107 3.78 -2.16 -7.69
N ILE A 108 4.28 -1.45 -6.68
CA ILE A 108 5.49 -1.80 -5.95
C ILE A 108 5.18 -1.63 -4.46
N GLU A 109 5.58 -2.60 -3.64
CA GLU A 109 5.56 -2.46 -2.18
C GLU A 109 6.71 -1.55 -1.75
N ILE A 110 6.44 -0.58 -0.87
CA ILE A 110 7.53 0.14 -0.20
C ILE A 110 7.97 -0.74 0.95
N ASP A 111 9.19 -1.25 0.86
CA ASP A 111 9.79 -2.06 1.90
C ASP A 111 10.07 -1.16 3.11
N VAL A 112 9.40 -1.45 4.22
CA VAL A 112 9.47 -0.69 5.46
C VAL A 112 9.81 -1.66 6.58
N ASP A 113 10.78 -1.27 7.41
CA ASP A 113 11.22 -2.09 8.54
C ASP A 113 10.25 -2.02 9.73
N SER A 114 9.20 -1.20 9.63
CA SER A 114 8.19 -0.99 10.67
C SER A 114 6.75 -1.12 10.15
N TYR A 115 5.79 -1.20 11.06
CA TYR A 115 4.37 -1.29 10.74
C TYR A 115 3.74 0.11 10.69
N PRO A 116 3.37 0.63 9.50
CA PRO A 116 2.72 1.91 9.37
C PRO A 116 1.38 1.91 10.08
N LEU A 117 1.14 2.96 10.88
CA LEU A 117 -0.12 3.24 11.56
C LEU A 117 -0.97 4.23 10.78
N SER A 118 -0.34 5.24 10.18
CA SER A 118 -1.07 6.31 9.51
C SER A 118 -1.24 6.10 8.00
N HIS A 119 -2.08 6.94 7.42
CA HIS A 119 -2.10 7.16 5.98
C HIS A 119 -0.80 7.84 5.54
N PRO A 120 -0.19 7.43 4.42
CA PRO A 120 0.99 8.10 3.91
C PRO A 120 0.64 9.43 3.24
N ALA A 121 1.58 10.37 3.26
CA ALA A 121 1.57 11.55 2.41
C ALA A 121 2.78 11.52 1.46
N ILE A 122 2.70 12.21 0.33
CA ILE A 122 3.75 12.23 -0.70
C ILE A 122 3.95 13.64 -1.25
N TYR A 123 5.22 14.02 -1.45
CA TYR A 123 5.61 15.18 -2.25
C TYR A 123 6.91 14.88 -2.98
N GLY A 124 6.92 15.06 -4.31
CA GLY A 124 8.12 14.77 -5.09
C GLY A 124 8.49 13.30 -4.98
N ASP A 125 9.72 13.07 -4.52
CA ASP A 125 10.32 11.76 -4.32
C ASP A 125 10.05 11.17 -2.92
N ILE A 126 9.43 11.94 -2.01
CA ILE A 126 9.41 11.61 -0.58
C ILE A 126 8.02 11.18 -0.15
N VAL A 127 7.96 10.00 0.46
CA VAL A 127 6.78 9.46 1.14
C VAL A 127 6.98 9.54 2.64
N VAL A 128 5.98 10.01 3.37
CA VAL A 128 6.02 10.13 4.84
C VAL A 128 4.84 9.40 5.48
N TRP A 129 5.07 8.75 6.61
CA TRP A 129 4.05 8.08 7.41
C TRP A 129 4.45 8.04 8.88
N GLU A 130 3.50 7.70 9.74
CA GLU A 130 3.71 7.36 11.15
C GLU A 130 3.63 5.84 11.32
N ASP A 131 4.47 5.28 12.19
CA ASP A 131 4.51 3.85 12.48
C ASP A 131 4.00 3.50 13.90
N LEU A 132 4.03 2.21 14.27
CA LEU A 132 3.62 1.73 15.60
C LEU A 132 4.42 2.32 16.76
N THR A 133 5.64 2.81 16.51
CA THR A 133 6.46 3.46 17.54
C THR A 133 6.09 4.93 17.74
N THR A 134 5.10 5.43 17.00
CA THR A 134 4.69 6.84 16.92
C THR A 134 5.82 7.73 16.38
N ASP A 135 6.72 7.16 15.58
CA ASP A 135 7.75 7.94 14.91
C ASP A 135 7.33 8.28 13.48
N ILE A 136 7.84 9.43 13.02
CA ILE A 136 7.62 9.89 11.64
C ILE A 136 8.75 9.35 10.78
N HIS A 137 8.38 8.60 9.75
CA HIS A 137 9.30 8.05 8.78
C HIS A 137 9.25 8.85 7.48
N CYS A 138 10.39 8.89 6.80
CA CYS A 138 10.53 9.42 5.45
C CYS A 138 11.15 8.34 4.57
N TYR A 139 10.70 8.22 3.33
CA TYR A 139 11.27 7.30 2.36
C TYR A 139 11.48 7.98 1.03
N SER A 140 12.67 7.80 0.45
CA SER A 140 12.99 8.26 -0.89
C SER A 140 12.65 7.18 -1.91
N LEU A 141 11.76 7.50 -2.84
CA LEU A 141 11.32 6.59 -3.90
C LEU A 141 12.41 6.28 -4.91
N SER A 142 13.32 7.24 -5.16
CA SER A 142 14.46 7.14 -6.05
C SER A 142 15.62 6.35 -5.43
N LYS A 143 15.91 6.56 -4.15
CA LYS A 143 16.97 5.85 -3.41
C LYS A 143 16.50 4.48 -2.89
N LEU A 144 15.19 4.22 -2.88
CA LEU A 144 14.57 2.99 -2.36
C LEU A 144 14.96 2.69 -0.91
N GLN A 145 14.99 3.72 -0.07
CA GLN A 145 15.38 3.61 1.33
C GLN A 145 14.73 4.68 2.20
N GLU A 146 14.68 4.38 3.49
CA GLU A 146 14.31 5.37 4.50
C GLU A 146 15.36 6.48 4.63
N ILE A 147 14.86 7.67 4.94
CA ILE A 147 15.64 8.83 5.30
C ILE A 147 15.49 8.99 6.82
N PRO A 148 16.59 8.93 7.58
CA PRO A 148 16.51 9.02 9.03
C PRO A 148 15.99 10.40 9.44
N LEU A 149 14.84 10.42 10.11
CA LEU A 149 14.35 11.60 10.79
C LEU A 149 14.75 11.53 12.25
N MET A 150 15.55 12.51 12.68
CA MET A 150 15.88 12.66 14.09
C MET A 150 14.72 13.35 14.79
N THR A 151 13.73 12.57 15.24
CA THR A 151 12.63 13.11 16.03
C THR A 151 12.90 12.97 17.53
N THR A 152 12.29 13.83 18.34
CA THR A 152 12.32 13.65 19.79
C THR A 152 11.47 12.46 20.18
N GLN A 153 11.88 11.74 21.22
CA GLN A 153 11.03 10.73 21.83
C GLN A 153 9.83 11.44 22.47
N SER A 154 8.67 11.29 21.84
CA SER A 154 7.39 11.85 22.25
C SER A 154 6.27 11.09 21.55
N THR A 155 5.07 11.14 22.12
CA THR A 155 3.87 10.63 21.45
C THR A 155 3.52 11.55 20.29
N LYS A 156 3.65 11.03 19.09
CA LYS A 156 3.15 11.65 17.86
C LYS A 156 1.88 10.90 17.47
N ASP A 157 0.95 11.58 16.82
CA ASP A 157 -0.29 10.94 16.40
C ASP A 157 -0.92 11.74 15.26
N GLY A 158 -1.19 11.04 14.17
CA GLY A 158 -1.95 11.52 13.03
C GLY A 158 -1.10 11.51 11.77
N PRO A 159 -1.74 11.38 10.59
CA PRO A 159 -1.01 11.32 9.34
C PRO A 159 -0.15 12.58 9.16
N PRO A 160 1.18 12.45 8.97
CA PRO A 160 2.02 13.58 8.68
C PRO A 160 1.63 14.21 7.34
N ALA A 161 1.98 15.47 7.17
CA ALA A 161 1.87 16.16 5.88
C ALA A 161 3.25 16.62 5.42
N ILE A 162 3.45 16.68 4.10
CA ILE A 162 4.71 17.10 3.49
C ILE A 162 4.46 18.09 2.36
N TYR A 163 5.27 19.14 2.32
CA TYR A 163 5.37 20.05 1.18
C TYR A 163 6.84 20.41 0.98
N LYS A 164 7.38 20.09 -0.20
CA LYS A 164 8.81 20.21 -0.51
C LYS A 164 9.64 19.44 0.54
N ASP A 165 10.47 20.17 1.26
CA ASP A 165 11.42 19.73 2.27
C ASP A 165 10.89 19.90 3.70
N ILE A 166 9.61 20.24 3.89
CA ILE A 166 9.01 20.42 5.20
C ILE A 166 8.02 19.30 5.48
N VAL A 167 8.26 18.56 6.56
CA VAL A 167 7.35 17.54 7.10
C VAL A 167 6.73 18.10 8.38
N VAL A 168 5.41 18.01 8.52
CA VAL A 168 4.68 18.46 9.72
C VAL A 168 3.82 17.33 10.30
N TRP A 169 3.70 17.28 11.62
CA TRP A 169 2.93 16.27 12.35
C TRP A 169 2.37 16.85 13.66
N ARG A 170 1.45 16.11 14.28
CA ARG A 170 0.90 16.44 15.60
C ARG A 170 1.64 15.69 16.70
N ASP A 171 1.94 16.37 17.79
CA ASP A 171 2.83 15.91 18.85
C ASP A 171 2.28 16.28 20.24
N TYR A 172 2.42 15.40 21.23
CA TYR A 172 1.93 15.59 22.61
C TYR A 172 3.02 15.90 23.64
N ARG A 173 4.25 16.25 23.21
CA ARG A 173 5.39 16.39 24.13
C ARG A 173 5.24 17.41 25.26
N ASN A 174 4.34 18.39 25.13
CA ASN A 174 4.14 19.45 26.12
C ASN A 174 2.93 19.22 27.04
N GLY A 175 2.31 18.03 26.99
CA GLY A 175 1.09 17.74 27.75
C GLY A 175 -0.20 18.26 27.09
N ASN A 176 -0.10 18.75 25.85
CA ASN A 176 -1.19 19.12 24.96
C ASN A 176 -0.79 18.79 23.51
N TRP A 177 -1.78 18.69 22.61
CA TRP A 177 -1.52 18.47 21.18
C TRP A 177 -1.07 19.76 20.51
N ASP A 178 0.15 19.74 19.98
CA ASP A 178 0.75 20.83 19.20
C ASP A 178 1.11 20.35 17.79
N ILE A 179 1.40 21.29 16.89
CA ILE A 179 1.90 20.99 15.55
C ILE A 179 3.39 21.26 15.49
N TYR A 180 4.16 20.24 15.11
CA TYR A 180 5.59 20.30 14.92
C TYR A 180 5.94 20.11 13.44
N GLY A 181 7.15 20.51 13.08
CA GLY A 181 7.69 20.20 11.77
C GLY A 181 9.21 20.08 11.76
N CYS A 182 9.71 19.42 10.73
CA CYS A 182 11.13 19.24 10.45
C CYS A 182 11.41 19.69 9.02
N ASN A 183 12.50 20.41 8.84
CA ASN A 183 13.08 20.64 7.53
C ASN A 183 14.07 19.51 7.22
N ILE A 184 13.82 18.76 6.14
CA ILE A 184 14.60 17.59 5.75
C ILE A 184 15.60 17.90 4.62
N SER A 185 15.71 19.15 4.16
CA SER A 185 16.53 19.54 2.99
C SER A 185 18.00 19.13 3.13
N GLU A 186 18.62 19.33 4.29
CA GLU A 186 20.01 18.91 4.52
C GLU A 186 20.15 17.39 4.49
N ILE A 187 19.16 16.66 5.03
CA ILE A 187 19.17 15.19 5.03
C ILE A 187 19.02 14.64 3.61
N LEU A 188 18.24 15.32 2.75
CA LEU A 188 18.07 14.95 1.35
C LEU A 188 19.37 15.11 0.53
N LYS A 189 20.22 16.09 0.89
CA LYS A 189 21.53 16.31 0.25
C LYS A 189 22.57 15.25 0.63
N ILE A 190 22.39 14.56 1.76
CA ILE A 190 23.30 13.51 2.18
C ILE A 190 23.08 12.31 1.24
N GLU A 191 24.13 11.95 0.51
CA GLU A 191 24.17 10.68 -0.22
C GLU A 191 24.08 9.52 0.79
N PRO A 192 23.44 8.39 0.43
CA PRO A 192 23.43 7.24 1.33
C PRO A 192 24.86 6.93 1.76
N PRO A 193 25.12 6.69 3.06
CA PRO A 193 26.42 6.15 3.43
C PRO A 193 26.60 4.87 2.61
N SER A 194 27.76 4.71 1.97
CA SER A 194 28.12 3.57 1.11
C SER A 194 28.26 2.24 1.88
N THR A 195 27.51 2.09 2.96
CA THR A 195 27.37 0.90 3.79
C THR A 195 26.59 -0.16 3.01
N PRO A 196 27.03 -1.43 3.04
CA PRO A 196 26.25 -2.53 2.49
C PRO A 196 24.86 -2.52 3.11
N GLN A 197 23.82 -2.60 2.28
CA GLN A 197 22.45 -2.82 2.77
C GLN A 197 22.45 -3.96 3.78
N SER A 198 21.70 -3.80 4.87
CA SER A 198 21.59 -4.81 5.93
C SER A 198 21.45 -6.21 5.32
N PRO A 199 22.24 -7.20 5.76
CA PRO A 199 22.10 -8.57 5.28
C PRO A 199 20.66 -9.07 5.39
N LEU A 200 19.89 -8.58 6.38
CA LEU A 200 18.49 -8.93 6.56
C LEU A 200 17.60 -8.38 5.45
N SER A 201 17.72 -7.11 5.04
CA SER A 201 16.93 -6.55 3.94
C SER A 201 17.29 -7.19 2.59
N GLN A 202 18.56 -7.55 2.39
CA GLN A 202 18.99 -8.33 1.22
C GLN A 202 18.41 -9.76 1.23
N ILE A 203 18.38 -10.43 2.38
CA ILE A 203 17.81 -11.79 2.52
C ILE A 203 16.28 -11.76 2.30
N TYR A 204 15.56 -10.81 2.91
CA TYR A 204 14.11 -10.66 2.70
C TYR A 204 13.77 -10.29 1.26
N GLY A 205 14.55 -9.37 0.65
CA GLY A 205 14.42 -9.02 -0.77
C GLY A 205 14.75 -10.19 -1.71
N ALA A 206 15.74 -11.02 -1.37
CA ALA A 206 16.09 -12.22 -2.14
C ALA A 206 15.02 -13.30 -2.03
N LEU A 207 14.47 -13.56 -0.84
CA LEU A 207 13.42 -14.55 -0.62
C LEU A 207 12.09 -14.17 -1.32
N LYS A 208 11.73 -12.88 -1.37
CA LYS A 208 10.53 -12.40 -2.09
C LYS A 208 10.67 -12.44 -3.63
N ARG A 209 11.90 -12.52 -4.18
CA ARG A 209 12.16 -12.60 -5.63
C ARG A 209 12.20 -14.04 -6.18
N VAL A 210 12.10 -15.04 -5.31
CA VAL A 210 11.96 -16.44 -5.74
C VAL A 210 10.52 -16.66 -6.18
N THR A 211 10.23 -16.33 -7.44
CA THR A 211 8.98 -16.74 -8.08
C THR A 211 9.13 -18.18 -8.56
N PHE A 212 8.50 -19.12 -7.87
CA PHE A 212 8.40 -20.48 -8.37
C PHE A 212 7.36 -20.53 -9.49
N THR A 213 7.72 -21.15 -10.61
CA THR A 213 6.73 -21.56 -11.60
C THR A 213 5.74 -22.55 -10.98
N PRO A 214 4.48 -22.64 -11.46
CA PRO A 214 3.52 -23.63 -10.95
C PRO A 214 4.06 -25.07 -10.93
N SER A 215 4.94 -25.41 -11.89
CA SER A 215 5.66 -26.67 -11.94
C SER A 215 6.66 -26.87 -10.80
N GLU A 216 7.44 -25.84 -10.45
CA GLU A 216 8.43 -25.93 -9.36
C GLU A 216 7.75 -26.05 -8.00
N VAL A 217 6.63 -25.37 -7.79
CA VAL A 217 5.78 -25.55 -6.60
C VAL A 217 5.29 -27.00 -6.50
N LEU A 218 4.82 -27.58 -7.61
CA LEU A 218 4.37 -28.97 -7.66
C LEU A 218 5.49 -29.96 -7.30
N TYR A 219 6.72 -29.75 -7.79
CA TYR A 219 7.86 -30.61 -7.46
C TYR A 219 8.28 -30.52 -5.99
N ILE A 220 8.20 -29.32 -5.38
CA ILE A 220 8.46 -29.14 -3.95
C ILE A 220 7.43 -29.93 -3.12
N PHE A 221 6.14 -29.86 -3.48
CA PHE A 221 5.10 -30.64 -2.80
C PHE A 221 5.29 -32.15 -2.96
N LEU A 222 5.63 -32.63 -4.16
CA LEU A 222 5.89 -34.05 -4.41
C LEU A 222 7.13 -34.54 -3.64
N GLY A 223 8.18 -33.72 -3.56
CA GLY A 223 9.38 -34.02 -2.77
C GLY A 223 9.08 -34.13 -1.27
N ALA A 224 8.30 -33.19 -0.72
CA ALA A 224 7.87 -33.23 0.68
C ALA A 224 7.03 -34.48 1.00
N ILE A 225 6.10 -34.84 0.10
CA ILE A 225 5.30 -36.06 0.23
C ILE A 225 6.19 -37.32 0.19
N ALA A 226 7.16 -37.38 -0.72
CA ALA A 226 8.09 -38.50 -0.81
C ALA A 226 8.92 -38.67 0.48
N ILE A 227 9.40 -37.57 1.06
CA ILE A 227 10.14 -37.59 2.35
C ILE A 227 9.24 -38.10 3.47
N VAL A 228 8.00 -37.62 3.56
CA VAL A 228 7.03 -38.11 4.56
C VAL A 228 6.74 -39.61 4.38
N ILE A 229 6.59 -40.09 3.14
CA ILE A 229 6.40 -41.51 2.86
C ILE A 229 7.62 -42.33 3.28
N ILE A 230 8.84 -41.88 2.97
CA ILE A 230 10.09 -42.56 3.37
C ILE A 230 10.18 -42.63 4.90
N LEU A 231 9.84 -41.55 5.60
CA LEU A 231 9.83 -41.52 7.06
C LEU A 231 8.79 -42.48 7.66
N ILE A 232 7.59 -42.57 7.06
CA ILE A 232 6.55 -43.53 7.48
C ILE A 232 6.99 -44.97 7.23
N LEU A 233 7.61 -45.26 6.08
CA LEU A 233 8.12 -46.59 5.75
C LEU A 233 9.25 -47.02 6.70
N ARG A 234 10.22 -46.13 6.97
CA ARG A 234 11.28 -46.37 7.97
C ARG A 234 10.72 -46.59 9.36
N TRP A 235 9.71 -45.83 9.76
CA TRP A 235 9.03 -46.03 11.05
C TRP A 235 8.30 -47.38 11.13
N ARG A 236 7.75 -47.85 10.00
CA ARG A 236 7.06 -49.14 9.91
C ARG A 236 8.04 -50.33 9.93
N GLU A 237 9.21 -50.20 9.30
CA GLU A 237 10.30 -51.18 9.37
C GLU A 237 10.85 -51.29 10.79
N GLY A 238 11.04 -50.16 11.49
CA GLY A 238 11.47 -50.15 12.90
C GLY A 238 10.48 -50.76 13.90
N LYS A 239 9.22 -51.03 13.49
CA LYS A 239 8.24 -51.76 14.31
C LYS A 239 8.20 -53.27 14.06
N ASN A 240 8.85 -53.76 13.00
CA ASN A 240 8.90 -55.19 12.71
C ASN A 240 10.08 -55.90 13.39
N GLU A 241 11.01 -55.16 14.02
CA GLU A 241 12.03 -55.71 14.91
C GLU A 241 11.53 -55.73 16.37
N VAL A 242 10.52 -56.57 16.65
CA VAL A 242 10.18 -56.95 18.02
C VAL A 242 10.71 -58.36 18.28
N PHE A 243 11.76 -58.38 19.12
CA PHE A 243 12.48 -59.50 19.75
C PHE A 243 11.78 -60.86 19.80
N PRO A 244 12.48 -61.97 19.43
CA PRO A 244 12.09 -63.27 19.94
C PRO A 244 12.43 -63.35 21.44
N MET A 245 11.39 -63.46 22.26
CA MET A 245 11.50 -63.98 23.63
C MET A 245 12.03 -65.41 23.63
N ARG A 246 12.87 -65.72 24.62
CA ARG A 246 13.01 -67.00 25.38
C ARG A 246 14.47 -67.22 25.74
N ARG A 247 14.83 -67.82 26.87
CA ARG A 247 14.14 -68.25 28.09
C ARG A 247 15.25 -68.54 29.11
#